data_AF-A0AA87RHJ6-F1
#
_entry.id   AF-A0AA87RHJ6-F1
#
_cell.length_a   1.000
_cell.length_b   1.000
_cell.length_c   1.000
_cell.angle_alpha   90.00
_cell.angle_beta   90.00
_cell.angle_gamma   90.00
#
_symmetry.space_group_name_H-M   'P 1'
#
loop_
_entity.id
_entity.type
_entity.pdbx_description
1 polymer ?
#
loop_
_entity_poly.entity_id
_entity_poly.type
_entity_poly.pdbx_seq_one_letter_code
_entity_poly.pdbx_strand_id
1 'polypeptide(L)'
;MPRRFVIAAALAPLLTVTVLTVTACGSTQPTADAGAQPMAEHSESRPSTETGDAQDGALRSGTMAAVADDGEPGLPAQSGASIDDVLRLGAVATWVDAPDVLAISLPASAECWATASEPVAVSEGALSIEFLPGKECGEPDAARTYTVEVPEGVEAGGELEVAVEGLRHQFTLTLPES
;
A
#
# COMPACT_ATOMS: atom_id res chain seq x y z
N MET A 1 -8.13 37.47 32.19
CA MET A 1 -6.75 37.06 32.51
C MET A 1 -6.14 36.44 31.26
N PRO A 2 -5.13 37.04 30.63
CA PRO A 2 -4.52 36.50 29.41
C PRO A 2 -3.50 35.40 29.76
N ARG A 3 -3.66 34.20 29.19
CA ARG A 3 -2.67 33.12 29.28
C ARG A 3 -1.72 33.24 28.09
N ARG A 4 -0.43 33.44 28.38
CA ARG A 4 0.67 33.41 27.42
C ARG A 4 1.20 31.98 27.34
N PHE A 5 1.28 31.40 26.16
CA PHE A 5 2.01 30.15 25.91
C PHE A 5 3.33 30.47 25.23
N VAL A 6 4.41 29.90 25.78
CA VAL A 6 5.79 30.00 25.31
C VAL A 6 6.05 28.76 24.47
N ILE A 7 6.45 28.93 23.21
CA ILE A 7 6.90 27.85 22.33
C ILE A 7 8.42 27.71 22.51
N ALA A 8 8.86 26.57 23.02
CA ALA A 8 10.27 26.19 23.04
C ALA A 8 10.54 25.30 21.82
N ALA A 9 11.20 25.86 20.81
CA ALA A 9 11.78 25.12 19.70
C ALA A 9 13.10 24.47 20.16
N ALA A 10 13.23 23.16 20.00
CA ALA A 10 14.51 22.47 20.16
C ALA A 10 14.84 21.70 18.88
N LEU A 11 15.78 22.28 18.14
CA LEU A 11 16.46 21.70 16.98
C LEU A 11 17.46 20.64 17.44
N ALA A 12 17.47 19.46 16.82
CA ALA A 12 18.67 18.65 16.62
C ALA A 12 18.45 17.52 15.58
N PRO A 13 19.14 17.55 14.43
CA PRO A 13 19.40 16.35 13.64
C PRO A 13 20.83 15.87 13.85
N LEU A 14 21.01 14.61 14.23
CA LEU A 14 22.29 13.89 14.15
C LEU A 14 22.17 12.80 13.08
N LEU A 15 22.43 13.18 11.84
CA LEU A 15 22.64 12.25 10.73
C LEU A 15 24.02 11.59 10.88
N THR A 16 24.03 10.26 11.06
CA THR A 16 25.23 9.44 10.85
C THR A 16 25.00 8.62 9.58
N VAL A 17 25.70 8.97 8.50
CA VAL A 17 25.65 8.25 7.22
C VAL A 17 26.77 7.22 7.21
N THR A 18 26.41 5.94 7.24
CA THR A 18 27.34 4.82 7.03
C THR A 18 27.28 4.41 5.56
N VAL A 19 28.37 4.59 4.82
CA VAL A 19 28.51 4.15 3.43
C VAL A 19 28.89 2.67 3.40
N LEU A 20 28.05 1.81 2.82
CA LEU A 20 28.40 0.43 2.47
C LEU A 20 29.06 0.40 1.09
N THR A 21 30.27 -0.16 1.01
CA THR A 21 30.93 -0.56 -0.24
C THR A 21 30.45 -1.96 -0.65
N VAL A 22 29.81 -2.08 -1.81
CA VAL A 22 29.45 -3.39 -2.41
C VAL A 22 30.58 -3.82 -3.35
N THR A 23 31.24 -4.93 -3.02
CA THR A 23 32.18 -5.60 -3.91
C THR A 23 31.42 -6.56 -4.80
N ALA A 24 31.24 -6.21 -6.07
CA ALA A 24 30.71 -7.09 -7.11
C ALA A 24 31.80 -8.04 -7.62
N CYS A 25 31.55 -9.36 -7.52
CA CYS A 25 32.26 -10.43 -8.23
C CYS A 25 31.44 -11.72 -8.00
N GLY A 26 31.02 -12.54 -8.97
CA GLY A 26 31.35 -12.62 -10.38
C GLY A 26 30.46 -13.67 -11.06
N SER A 27 30.66 -13.78 -12.37
CA SER A 27 29.99 -14.63 -13.35
C SER A 27 30.13 -16.13 -13.08
N THR A 28 29.14 -16.94 -13.50
CA THR A 28 29.33 -18.09 -14.41
C THR A 28 28.02 -18.79 -14.78
N GLN A 29 27.81 -18.93 -16.08
CA GLN A 29 26.91 -19.87 -16.76
C GLN A 29 27.64 -21.24 -16.88
N PRO A 30 26.92 -22.38 -16.97
CA PRO A 30 26.91 -23.06 -18.28
C PRO A 30 25.62 -23.83 -18.64
N THR A 31 25.58 -24.13 -19.94
CA THR A 31 24.55 -24.71 -20.82
C THR A 31 24.41 -26.24 -20.76
N ALA A 32 23.29 -26.73 -21.33
CA ALA A 32 23.05 -27.98 -22.09
C ALA A 32 22.03 -28.94 -21.43
N ASP A 33 21.27 -29.79 -22.11
CA ASP A 33 20.72 -30.02 -23.46
C ASP A 33 19.99 -31.39 -23.35
N ALA A 34 19.03 -31.68 -24.25
CA ALA A 34 18.37 -32.98 -24.48
C ALA A 34 17.38 -33.48 -23.39
N GLY A 35 16.19 -34.01 -23.70
CA GLY A 35 15.56 -34.36 -24.97
C GLY A 35 14.36 -35.29 -24.74
N ALA A 36 13.63 -35.55 -25.83
CA ALA A 36 12.67 -36.65 -26.07
C ALA A 36 11.23 -36.52 -25.54
N GLN A 37 10.31 -36.25 -26.49
CA GLN A 37 8.92 -36.74 -26.47
C GLN A 37 8.89 -38.24 -26.83
N PRO A 38 7.81 -38.97 -26.51
CA PRO A 38 6.83 -39.24 -27.56
C PRO A 38 5.34 -39.24 -27.12
N MET A 39 4.48 -39.06 -28.13
CA MET A 39 3.02 -39.25 -28.17
C MET A 39 2.59 -40.72 -28.00
N ALA A 40 1.31 -40.92 -27.64
CA ALA A 40 0.39 -42.06 -27.93
C ALA A 40 -0.52 -42.29 -26.67
N GLU A 41 -1.85 -42.46 -26.65
CA GLU A 41 -2.95 -42.65 -27.63
C GLU A 41 -4.31 -42.28 -26.98
N HIS A 42 -5.36 -42.25 -27.81
CA HIS A 42 -6.79 -42.10 -27.52
C HIS A 42 -7.42 -43.28 -26.74
N SER A 43 -8.48 -42.99 -25.96
CA SER A 43 -9.83 -43.63 -25.98
C SER A 43 -10.58 -43.27 -24.68
N GLU A 44 -11.49 -42.30 -24.69
CA GLU A 44 -12.95 -42.48 -24.88
C GLU A 44 -13.67 -43.09 -23.65
N SER A 45 -14.47 -42.28 -22.93
CA SER A 45 -15.89 -42.55 -22.67
C SER A 45 -16.54 -41.69 -21.55
N ARG A 46 -17.67 -41.07 -21.94
CA ARG A 46 -18.87 -40.67 -21.16
C ARG A 46 -18.93 -39.26 -20.52
N PRO A 47 -19.86 -38.41 -20.99
CA PRO A 47 -20.46 -37.35 -20.18
C PRO A 47 -21.68 -37.92 -19.45
N SER A 48 -21.65 -37.91 -18.11
CA SER A 48 -22.86 -38.02 -17.30
C SER A 48 -23.30 -36.62 -16.94
N THR A 49 -24.34 -36.15 -17.61
CA THR A 49 -25.10 -34.94 -17.25
C THR A 49 -25.97 -35.30 -16.04
N GLU A 50 -25.52 -34.96 -14.83
CA GLU A 50 -26.39 -34.90 -13.65
C GLU A 50 -26.90 -33.47 -13.50
N THR A 51 -28.17 -33.30 -13.87
CA THR A 51 -29.00 -32.18 -13.46
C THR A 51 -29.34 -32.37 -11.99
N GLY A 52 -28.72 -31.58 -11.12
CA GLY A 52 -29.06 -31.48 -9.70
C GLY A 52 -29.30 -30.03 -9.32
N ASP A 53 -30.56 -29.61 -9.33
CA ASP A 53 -31.03 -28.44 -8.59
C ASP A 53 -30.73 -28.65 -7.09
N ALA A 54 -29.90 -27.80 -6.51
CA ALA A 54 -29.83 -27.57 -5.08
C ALA A 54 -29.59 -26.09 -4.82
N GLN A 55 -30.65 -25.44 -4.37
CA GLN A 55 -30.61 -24.17 -3.68
C GLN A 55 -29.78 -24.28 -2.41
N ASP A 56 -29.37 -23.11 -1.92
CA ASP A 56 -28.98 -22.82 -0.54
C ASP A 56 -27.50 -22.98 -0.17
N GLY A 57 -27.01 -21.97 0.54
CA GLY A 57 -25.59 -21.80 0.84
C GLY A 57 -25.00 -20.56 0.19
N ALA A 58 -25.54 -19.38 0.54
CA ALA A 58 -24.74 -18.16 0.59
C ALA A 58 -23.57 -18.40 1.57
N LEU A 59 -22.50 -19.03 1.08
CA LEU A 59 -21.20 -18.96 1.70
C LEU A 59 -20.76 -17.51 1.52
N ARG A 60 -21.12 -16.65 2.48
CA ARG A 60 -20.29 -15.50 2.82
C ARG A 60 -18.94 -16.08 3.18
N SER A 61 -18.12 -16.25 2.17
CA SER A 61 -16.70 -16.54 2.32
C SER A 61 -16.13 -15.30 3.00
N GLY A 62 -16.13 -15.32 4.34
CA GLY A 62 -15.22 -14.51 5.12
C GLY A 62 -13.81 -15.00 4.82
N THR A 63 -13.32 -14.64 3.65
CA THR A 63 -11.89 -14.68 3.36
C THR A 63 -11.34 -13.42 4.02
N MET A 64 -11.10 -13.46 5.33
CA MET A 64 -10.16 -12.54 5.95
C MET A 64 -8.75 -12.99 5.55
N ALA A 65 -8.44 -12.87 4.26
CA ALA A 65 -7.07 -12.62 3.87
C ALA A 65 -6.81 -11.19 4.32
N ALA A 66 -5.70 -10.93 5.02
CA ALA A 66 -5.15 -9.59 5.08
C ALA A 66 -4.96 -9.17 3.61
N VAL A 67 -5.91 -8.39 3.08
CA VAL A 67 -5.93 -8.07 1.66
C VAL A 67 -4.93 -6.94 1.53
N ALA A 68 -3.70 -7.30 1.16
CA ALA A 68 -2.70 -6.31 0.84
C ALA A 68 -3.21 -5.52 -0.38
N ASP A 69 -3.35 -4.20 -0.25
CA ASP A 69 -3.88 -3.33 -1.29
C ASP A 69 -2.75 -2.84 -2.20
N ASP A 70 -2.85 -3.16 -3.49
CA ASP A 70 -1.93 -2.70 -4.53
C ASP A 70 -2.20 -1.25 -4.98
N GLY A 71 -3.26 -0.64 -4.44
CA GLY A 71 -3.75 0.69 -4.77
C GLY A 71 -4.36 0.75 -6.17
N GLU A 72 -4.69 1.98 -6.60
CA GLU A 72 -5.19 2.39 -7.91
C GLU A 72 -4.27 3.43 -8.55
N PRO A 73 -4.03 3.40 -9.87
CA PRO A 73 -3.09 4.32 -10.51
C PRO A 73 -3.68 5.73 -10.56
N GLY A 74 -2.85 6.73 -10.30
CA GLY A 74 -3.24 8.14 -10.36
C GLY A 74 -3.52 8.74 -8.98
N LEU A 75 -4.43 9.72 -8.95
CA LEU A 75 -4.85 10.46 -7.76
C LEU A 75 -6.37 10.48 -7.68
N PRO A 76 -6.96 10.55 -6.47
CA PRO A 76 -8.41 10.64 -6.34
C PRO A 76 -8.86 12.01 -6.85
N ALA A 77 -9.99 12.02 -7.57
CA ALA A 77 -10.49 13.19 -8.29
C ALA A 77 -10.72 14.41 -7.38
N GLN A 78 -11.05 14.18 -6.11
CA GLN A 78 -11.29 15.23 -5.11
C GLN A 78 -10.05 15.72 -4.35
N SER A 79 -8.85 15.14 -4.55
CA SER A 79 -7.66 15.54 -3.77
C SER A 79 -7.24 16.99 -3.98
N GLY A 80 -7.51 17.56 -5.15
CA GLY A 80 -6.95 18.86 -5.55
C GLY A 80 -5.42 18.87 -5.69
N ALA A 81 -4.75 17.74 -5.45
CA ALA A 81 -3.31 17.58 -5.55
C ALA A 81 -2.90 17.16 -6.97
N SER A 82 -1.68 17.52 -7.35
CA SER A 82 -1.06 17.05 -8.59
C SER A 82 -0.08 15.91 -8.32
N ILE A 83 0.30 15.17 -9.37
CA ILE A 83 1.35 14.14 -9.25
C ILE A 83 2.66 14.78 -8.77
N ASP A 84 2.97 16.00 -9.24
CA ASP A 84 4.14 16.75 -8.78
C ASP A 84 4.13 17.00 -7.26
N ASP A 85 2.94 17.29 -6.68
CA ASP A 85 2.82 17.43 -5.23
C ASP A 85 3.14 16.13 -4.50
N VAL A 86 2.66 14.99 -5.00
CA VAL A 86 2.97 13.68 -4.41
C VAL A 86 4.46 13.37 -4.51
N LEU A 87 5.08 13.59 -5.68
CA LEU A 87 6.52 13.36 -5.88
C LEU A 87 7.37 14.29 -5.00
N ARG A 88 6.94 15.55 -4.82
CA ARG A 88 7.65 16.56 -4.04
C ARG A 88 7.49 16.38 -2.54
N LEU A 89 6.29 16.03 -2.07
CA LEU A 89 5.96 15.87 -0.64
C LEU A 89 6.24 14.46 -0.13
N GLY A 90 6.35 13.47 -1.01
CA GLY A 90 6.54 12.07 -0.68
C GLY A 90 5.24 11.32 -0.39
N ALA A 91 4.16 12.02 -0.03
CA ALA A 91 2.80 11.50 0.02
C ALA A 91 1.78 12.62 0.18
N VAL A 92 0.53 12.32 -0.15
CA VAL A 92 -0.63 13.18 0.13
C VAL A 92 -1.77 12.30 0.65
N ALA A 93 -2.48 12.75 1.68
CA ALA A 93 -3.72 12.14 2.13
C ALA A 93 -4.89 13.11 1.94
N THR A 94 -6.05 12.57 1.61
CA THR A 94 -7.30 13.32 1.46
C THR A 94 -8.49 12.49 1.92
N TRP A 95 -9.53 13.15 2.41
CA TRP A 95 -10.82 12.52 2.61
C TRP A 95 -11.47 12.17 1.26
N VAL A 96 -12.00 10.95 1.16
CA VAL A 96 -12.81 10.52 0.01
C VAL A 96 -14.28 10.53 0.39
N ASP A 97 -14.62 9.94 1.54
CA ASP A 97 -15.94 9.96 2.14
C ASP A 97 -15.78 10.13 3.64
N ALA A 98 -15.78 11.37 4.11
CA ALA A 98 -15.44 11.67 5.49
C ALA A 98 -16.62 11.36 6.43
N PRO A 99 -16.36 10.83 7.65
CA PRO A 99 -15.06 10.52 8.26
C PRO A 99 -14.59 9.06 8.02
N ASP A 100 -15.28 8.31 7.17
CA ASP A 100 -15.17 6.85 7.12
C ASP A 100 -14.08 6.35 6.16
N VAL A 101 -13.78 7.11 5.10
CA VAL A 101 -12.88 6.69 4.02
C VAL A 101 -11.93 7.81 3.62
N LEU A 102 -10.64 7.52 3.68
CA LEU A 102 -9.57 8.39 3.19
C LEU A 102 -8.79 7.72 2.05
N ALA A 103 -8.07 8.54 1.29
CA ALA A 103 -7.15 8.09 0.26
C ALA A 103 -5.74 8.58 0.57
N ILE A 104 -4.76 7.69 0.49
CA ILE A 104 -3.34 8.02 0.56
C ILE A 104 -2.73 7.83 -0.81
N SER A 105 -2.08 8.86 -1.33
CA SER A 105 -1.36 8.80 -2.60
C SER A 105 0.14 8.83 -2.36
N LEU A 106 0.84 7.82 -2.88
CA LEU A 106 2.28 7.64 -2.74
C LEU A 106 2.98 7.71 -4.12
N PRO A 107 4.24 8.18 -4.17
CA PRO A 107 5.09 8.07 -5.34
C PRO A 107 5.21 6.63 -5.83
N ALA A 108 5.07 6.43 -7.13
CA ALA A 108 5.21 5.13 -7.78
C ALA A 108 5.93 5.28 -9.12
N SER A 109 6.47 4.18 -9.63
CA SER A 109 6.92 4.04 -11.02
C SER A 109 5.94 3.16 -11.79
N ALA A 110 5.96 3.23 -13.12
CA ALA A 110 5.03 2.50 -14.01
C ALA A 110 4.86 1.00 -13.69
N GLU A 111 5.92 0.31 -13.25
CA GLU A 111 5.92 -1.13 -12.97
C GLU A 111 6.32 -1.47 -11.51
N CYS A 112 6.36 -0.48 -10.62
CA CYS A 112 6.84 -0.67 -9.26
C CYS A 112 6.17 0.26 -8.26
N TRP A 113 5.53 -0.31 -7.24
CA TRP A 113 4.84 0.39 -6.17
C TRP A 113 4.91 -0.43 -4.88
N ALA A 114 4.59 0.22 -3.75
CA ALA A 114 4.43 -0.47 -2.47
C ALA A 114 3.03 -1.08 -2.36
N THR A 115 2.87 -2.11 -1.56
CA THR A 115 1.55 -2.68 -1.25
C THR A 115 1.20 -2.29 0.18
N ALA A 116 -0.02 -1.79 0.41
CA ALA A 116 -0.48 -1.41 1.74
C ALA A 116 -0.95 -2.63 2.52
N SER A 117 -0.55 -2.71 3.78
CA SER A 117 -1.13 -3.61 4.77
C SER A 117 -2.45 -3.04 5.31
N GLU A 118 -3.16 -3.86 6.10
CA GLU A 118 -4.38 -3.43 6.79
C GLU A 118 -4.09 -2.27 7.76
N PRO A 119 -4.91 -1.20 7.78
CA PRO A 119 -4.73 -0.08 8.69
C PRO A 119 -4.97 -0.50 10.15
N VAL A 120 -4.16 0.03 11.05
CA VAL A 120 -4.23 -0.27 12.49
C VAL A 120 -4.52 1.00 13.28
N ALA A 121 -5.56 0.96 14.12
CA ALA A 121 -5.82 2.02 15.09
C ALA A 121 -4.70 2.07 16.13
N VAL A 122 -3.98 3.19 16.21
CA VAL A 122 -2.93 3.43 17.20
C VAL A 122 -3.52 4.12 18.44
N SER A 123 -4.47 5.04 18.21
CA SER A 123 -5.25 5.73 19.25
C SER A 123 -6.58 6.23 18.66
N GLU A 124 -7.41 6.86 19.48
CA GLU A 124 -8.67 7.48 19.01
C GLU A 124 -8.45 8.53 17.91
N GLY A 125 -7.31 9.22 17.86
CA GLY A 125 -7.01 10.25 16.84
C GLY A 125 -5.90 9.87 15.88
N ALA A 126 -5.46 8.59 15.87
CA ALA A 126 -4.31 8.19 15.06
C ALA A 126 -4.43 6.76 14.53
N LEU A 127 -4.08 6.58 13.26
CA LEU A 127 -3.95 5.27 12.61
C LEU A 127 -2.58 5.11 11.97
N SER A 128 -2.13 3.86 11.83
CA SER A 128 -0.89 3.50 11.15
C SER A 128 -1.18 2.55 9.99
N ILE A 129 -0.45 2.75 8.90
CA ILE A 129 -0.50 1.88 7.71
C ILE A 129 0.92 1.54 7.32
N GLU A 130 1.23 0.24 7.36
CA GLU A 130 2.49 -0.27 6.87
C GLU A 130 2.42 -0.47 5.36
N PHE A 131 3.42 0.05 4.64
CA PHE A 131 3.59 -0.18 3.22
C PHE A 131 4.81 -1.07 2.98
N LEU A 132 4.56 -2.23 2.39
CA LEU A 132 5.61 -3.15 2.00
C LEU A 132 6.20 -2.66 0.67
N PRO A 133 7.48 -2.25 0.63
CA PRO A 133 8.07 -1.78 -0.61
C PRO A 133 8.07 -2.91 -1.63
N GLY A 134 7.75 -2.59 -2.88
CA GLY A 134 7.90 -3.52 -4.00
C GLY A 134 9.37 -3.91 -4.22
N LYS A 135 9.66 -4.50 -5.39
CA LYS A 135 11.04 -4.71 -5.84
C LYS A 135 11.79 -3.37 -5.87
N GLU A 136 13.12 -3.38 -6.05
CA GLU A 136 13.87 -2.13 -6.19
C GLU A 136 13.30 -1.28 -7.35
N CYS A 137 12.56 -0.23 -6.99
CA CYS A 137 11.93 0.67 -7.94
C CYS A 137 12.95 1.66 -8.52
N GLY A 138 12.70 2.06 -9.77
CA GLY A 138 13.37 3.20 -10.38
C GLY A 138 12.94 4.53 -9.74
N GLU A 139 13.28 5.64 -10.39
CA GLU A 139 12.80 6.95 -9.98
C GLU A 139 11.26 7.02 -10.13
N PRO A 140 10.52 7.50 -9.13
CA PRO A 140 9.07 7.61 -9.22
C PRO A 140 8.68 8.76 -10.17
N ASP A 141 7.78 8.47 -11.10
CA ASP A 141 7.26 9.39 -12.11
C ASP A 141 5.72 9.44 -12.14
N ALA A 142 5.07 8.67 -11.25
CA ALA A 142 3.64 8.53 -11.13
C ALA A 142 3.21 8.50 -9.66
N ALA A 143 1.91 8.34 -9.43
CA ALA A 143 1.32 8.13 -8.13
C ALA A 143 0.44 6.88 -8.09
N ARG A 144 0.39 6.22 -6.93
CA ARG A 144 -0.56 5.17 -6.58
C ARG A 144 -1.39 5.62 -5.40
N THR A 145 -2.70 5.46 -5.49
CA THR A 145 -3.66 5.81 -4.44
C THR A 145 -4.18 4.56 -3.76
N TYR A 146 -4.18 4.54 -2.44
CA TYR A 146 -4.71 3.47 -1.61
C TYR A 146 -5.94 4.00 -0.90
N THR A 147 -7.05 3.29 -1.01
CA THR A 147 -8.29 3.65 -0.34
C THR A 147 -8.34 2.94 1.00
N VAL A 148 -8.49 3.71 2.07
CA VAL A 148 -8.36 3.22 3.42
C VAL A 148 -9.66 3.50 4.16
N GLU A 149 -10.32 2.44 4.61
CA GLU A 149 -11.42 2.53 5.56
C GLU A 149 -10.83 2.82 6.94
N VAL A 150 -11.41 3.80 7.64
CA VAL A 150 -11.01 4.14 9.00
C VAL A 150 -11.42 3.00 9.93
N PRO A 151 -10.48 2.37 10.66
CA PRO A 151 -10.80 1.23 11.51
C PRO A 151 -11.66 1.64 12.71
N GLU A 152 -12.43 0.68 13.23
CA GLU A 152 -13.19 0.88 14.47
C GLU A 152 -12.27 1.31 15.62
N GLY A 153 -12.74 2.26 16.44
CA GLY A 153 -11.98 2.82 17.56
C GLY A 153 -11.15 4.06 17.22
N VAL A 154 -11.18 4.54 15.98
CA VAL A 154 -10.67 5.85 15.58
C VAL A 154 -11.83 6.84 15.43
N GLU A 155 -11.74 7.98 16.11
CA GLU A 155 -12.65 9.12 16.02
C GLU A 155 -12.18 10.10 14.93
N ALA A 156 -12.41 9.75 13.67
CA ALA A 156 -12.02 10.55 12.50
C ALA A 156 -12.86 11.84 12.27
N GLY A 157 -13.77 12.17 13.18
CA GLY A 157 -14.54 13.43 13.13
C GLY A 157 -13.74 14.67 13.53
N GLY A 158 -12.53 14.49 14.08
CA GLY A 158 -11.57 15.56 14.39
C GLY A 158 -10.36 15.54 13.46
N GLU A 159 -9.27 16.20 13.88
CA GLU A 159 -7.98 16.06 13.22
C GLU A 159 -7.46 14.64 13.37
N LEU A 160 -7.05 14.01 12.27
CA LEU A 160 -6.60 12.62 12.24
C LEU A 160 -5.12 12.54 11.84
N GLU A 161 -4.32 11.86 12.65
CA GLU A 161 -2.94 11.52 12.33
C GLU A 161 -2.85 10.16 11.63
N VAL A 162 -2.16 10.12 10.50
CA VAL A 162 -1.93 8.91 9.71
C VAL A 162 -0.44 8.66 9.60
N ALA A 163 0.06 7.64 10.30
CA ALA A 163 1.43 7.19 10.17
C ALA A 163 1.58 6.30 8.91
N VAL A 164 2.53 6.67 8.06
CA VAL A 164 2.91 5.90 6.87
C VAL A 164 4.25 5.23 7.14
N GLU A 165 4.22 3.91 7.27
CA GLU A 165 5.34 3.08 7.69
C GLU A 165 5.84 2.17 6.57
N GLY A 166 6.97 1.49 6.79
CA GLY A 166 7.53 0.50 5.84
C GLY A 166 8.23 1.08 4.59
N LEU A 167 8.03 2.36 4.28
CA LEU A 167 8.75 3.07 3.22
C LEU A 167 10.17 3.46 3.62
N ARG A 168 10.99 3.84 2.63
CA ARG A 168 12.37 4.36 2.88
C ARG A 168 12.37 5.57 3.83
N HIS A 169 11.32 6.38 3.75
CA HIS A 169 11.07 7.51 4.62
C HIS A 169 9.72 7.29 5.30
N GLN A 170 9.73 7.24 6.63
CA GLN A 170 8.51 7.20 7.43
C GLN A 170 8.08 8.62 7.73
N PHE A 171 6.78 8.86 7.70
CA PHE A 171 6.22 10.18 7.97
C PHE A 171 4.80 10.05 8.50
N THR A 172 4.31 11.13 9.10
CA THR A 172 2.94 11.26 9.58
C THR A 172 2.26 12.33 8.75
N LEU A 173 1.07 12.01 8.25
CA LEU A 173 0.18 12.94 7.58
C LEU A 173 -0.91 13.36 8.57
N THR A 174 -1.34 14.61 8.49
CA THR A 174 -2.43 15.13 9.31
C THR A 174 -3.58 15.47 8.39
N LEU A 175 -4.72 14.79 8.55
CA LEU A 175 -5.95 15.17 7.87
C LEU A 175 -6.72 16.17 8.76
N PRO A 176 -7.22 17.27 8.17
CA PRO A 176 -8.08 18.20 8.90
C PRO A 176 -9.40 17.53 9.29
N GLU A 177 -10.11 18.15 10.23
CA GLU A 177 -11.48 17.77 10.60
C GLU A 177 -12.38 17.61 9.37
N SER A 178 -13.18 16.54 9.37
CA SER A 178 -14.10 16.15 8.30
C SER A 178 -15.34 17.05 8.20
#